data_AF-A0A378Y2L1-F1
#
_entry.id   AF-A0A378Y2L1-F1
#
_cell.length_a   1.000
_cell.length_b   1.000
_cell.length_c   1.000
_cell.angle_alpha   90.00
_cell.angle_beta   90.00
_cell.angle_gamma   90.00
#
_symmetry.space_group_name_H-M   'P 1'
#
loop_
_entity.id
_entity.type
_entity.pdbx_description
1 polymer ?
#
loop_
_entity_poly.entity_id
_entity_poly.type
_entity_poly.pdbx_seq_one_letter_code
_entity_poly.pdbx_strand_id
1 'polypeptide(L)'
;MDESIKEFRRDGKKYNGFVFRVEESDFPAYFGHFIGHMTSDRSEKPIKTLIELGMEIQNTIIWRIGERAVWNNIEVHNHDQDFLKLGKEVIKKNPDVYKETLTDAAFMEYILEDCQLVLTNSINASRIIRVISPTKEFGKVLYKQKKDEYFE
;
A
#
# COMPACT_ATOMS: atom_id res chain seq x y z
N MET A 1 17.37 -9.28 14.99
CA MET A 1 16.70 -8.01 14.64
C MET A 1 16.54 -8.07 13.14
N ASP A 2 15.31 -8.27 12.68
CA ASP A 2 15.06 -8.78 11.33
C ASP A 2 15.43 -7.71 10.28
N GLU A 3 16.47 -7.99 9.48
CA GLU A 3 16.98 -7.13 8.40
C GLU A 3 16.00 -7.03 7.21
N SER A 4 14.81 -7.62 7.33
CA SER A 4 13.88 -7.90 6.23
C SER A 4 13.09 -6.70 5.74
N ILE A 5 13.02 -5.60 6.49
CA ILE A 5 12.54 -4.30 5.99
C ILE A 5 13.76 -3.43 5.66
N LYS A 6 14.63 -3.93 4.77
CA LYS A 6 15.58 -3.08 4.05
C LYS A 6 14.79 -2.13 3.15
N GLU A 7 15.30 -0.91 3.05
CA GLU A 7 14.79 0.27 2.36
C GLU A 7 14.61 0.07 0.84
N PHE A 8 13.76 -0.88 0.39
CA PHE A 8 13.62 -1.16 -1.03
C PHE A 8 12.36 -0.52 -1.58
N ARG A 9 12.51 0.74 -2.02
CA ARG A 9 11.77 1.20 -3.19
C ARG A 9 12.56 0.84 -4.43
N ARG A 10 11.88 0.39 -5.47
CA ARG A 10 12.52 0.10 -6.77
C ARG A 10 13.25 1.31 -7.38
N ASP A 11 12.82 2.52 -7.02
CA ASP A 11 13.43 3.80 -7.45
C ASP A 11 14.54 4.33 -6.53
N GLY A 12 14.92 3.59 -5.48
CA GLY A 12 15.95 3.97 -4.52
C GLY A 12 15.57 5.12 -3.58
N LYS A 13 14.33 5.64 -3.66
CA LYS A 13 13.86 6.66 -2.72
C LYS A 13 13.70 6.08 -1.33
N LYS A 14 13.96 6.91 -0.32
CA LYS A 14 13.78 6.55 1.09
C LYS A 14 12.42 7.00 1.58
N TYR A 15 11.85 6.24 2.51
CA TYR A 15 10.63 6.62 3.20
C TYR A 15 10.96 7.54 4.38
N ASN A 16 10.04 8.44 4.72
CA ASN A 16 10.00 9.14 6.00
C ASN A 16 8.62 8.90 6.64
N GLY A 17 8.57 8.75 7.96
CA GLY A 17 7.31 8.57 8.65
C GLY A 17 7.41 7.68 9.88
N PHE A 18 6.31 7.00 10.18
CA PHE A 18 6.17 6.17 11.36
C PHE A 18 5.47 4.86 11.00
N VAL A 19 5.91 3.78 11.62
CA VAL A 19 5.20 2.50 11.61
C VAL A 19 4.43 2.40 12.91
N PHE A 20 3.14 2.12 12.83
CA PHE A 20 2.26 1.88 13.97
C PHE A 20 1.36 0.68 13.69
N ARG A 21 0.77 0.11 14.74
CA ARG A 21 -0.19 -0.99 14.61
C ARG A 21 -1.60 -0.42 14.54
N VAL A 22 -2.41 -0.84 13.57
CA VAL A 22 -3.85 -0.53 13.50
C VAL A 22 -4.61 -1.41 14.49
N GLU A 23 -5.62 -0.85 15.15
CA GLU A 23 -6.46 -1.49 16.16
C GLU A 23 -7.95 -1.36 15.79
N GLU A 24 -8.82 -2.19 16.39
CA GLU A 24 -10.28 -2.12 16.16
C GLU A 24 -10.86 -0.72 16.49
N SER A 25 -10.25 0.00 17.43
CA SER A 25 -10.66 1.35 17.81
C SER A 25 -10.39 2.42 16.74
N ASP A 26 -9.62 2.12 15.69
CA ASP A 26 -9.35 3.07 14.61
C ASP A 26 -10.44 3.10 13.54
N PHE A 27 -11.36 2.14 13.59
CA PHE A 27 -12.45 2.00 12.63
C PHE A 27 -13.68 2.82 13.08
N PRO A 28 -14.48 3.37 12.14
CA PRO A 28 -14.43 3.11 10.70
C PRO A 28 -13.21 3.73 10.00
N ALA A 29 -12.76 3.09 8.92
CA ALA A 29 -11.65 3.54 8.09
C ALA A 29 -12.00 3.41 6.60
N TYR A 30 -11.20 4.02 5.75
CA TYR A 30 -11.29 3.87 4.30
C TYR A 30 -10.01 3.24 3.78
N PHE A 31 -10.13 2.19 2.98
CA PHE A 31 -9.01 1.59 2.25
C PHE A 31 -9.32 1.65 0.75
N GLY A 32 -8.39 2.18 -0.05
CA GLY A 32 -8.61 2.33 -1.49
C GLY A 32 -7.49 3.06 -2.20
N HIS A 33 -7.69 3.34 -3.49
CA HIS A 33 -6.69 4.00 -4.33
C HIS A 33 -6.48 5.47 -3.90
N PHE A 34 -5.24 5.95 -3.87
CA PHE A 34 -4.90 7.31 -3.39
C PHE A 34 -5.40 8.41 -4.34
N ILE A 35 -5.42 8.15 -5.64
CA ILE A 35 -6.05 9.01 -6.66
C ILE A 35 -7.59 8.99 -6.56
N GLY A 36 -8.17 8.04 -5.80
CA GLY A 36 -9.61 7.87 -5.58
C GLY A 36 -10.28 8.88 -4.64
N HIS A 37 -9.67 10.06 -4.46
CA HIS A 37 -10.30 11.24 -3.88
C HIS A 37 -10.47 12.35 -4.94
N MET A 38 -10.86 11.99 -6.16
CA MET A 38 -11.31 12.97 -7.16
C MET A 38 -12.82 12.84 -7.39
N THR A 39 -13.60 13.69 -6.70
CA THR A 39 -14.99 14.19 -6.98
C THR A 39 -16.07 13.24 -7.50
N SER A 40 -15.82 11.93 -7.61
CA SER A 40 -16.72 10.92 -8.16
C SER A 40 -16.61 9.56 -7.46
N ASP A 41 -15.55 9.33 -6.68
CA ASP A 41 -15.48 8.21 -5.74
C ASP A 41 -16.33 8.51 -4.52
N ARG A 42 -17.46 7.82 -4.44
CA ARG A 42 -18.30 7.87 -3.25
C ARG A 42 -17.55 7.14 -2.12
N SER A 43 -17.48 7.79 -0.97
CA SER A 43 -17.09 7.27 0.34
C SER A 43 -18.03 6.16 0.86
N GLU A 44 -18.45 5.24 -0.01
CA GLU A 44 -19.69 4.47 0.14
C GLU A 44 -19.58 3.22 1.02
N LYS A 45 -18.37 2.76 1.38
CA LYS A 45 -18.20 1.60 2.25
C LYS A 45 -17.05 1.82 3.24
N PRO A 46 -17.34 2.38 4.43
CA PRO A 46 -16.36 2.39 5.51
C PRO A 46 -16.05 0.94 5.91
N ILE A 47 -14.76 0.62 6.01
CA ILE A 47 -14.25 -0.57 6.69
C ILE A 47 -14.54 -0.39 8.17
N LYS A 48 -15.15 -1.37 8.82
CA LYS A 48 -15.62 -1.27 10.22
C LYS A 48 -14.80 -2.09 11.19
N THR A 49 -14.04 -3.05 10.71
CA THR A 49 -13.26 -3.98 11.55
C THR A 49 -11.92 -4.30 10.91
N LEU A 50 -10.98 -4.80 11.72
CA LEU A 50 -9.71 -5.34 11.19
C LEU A 50 -9.93 -6.52 10.24
N ILE A 51 -10.98 -7.32 10.47
CA ILE A 51 -11.32 -8.45 9.60
C ILE A 51 -11.72 -7.94 8.22
N GLU A 52 -12.59 -6.93 8.15
CA GLU A 52 -12.99 -6.31 6.88
C GLU A 52 -11.78 -5.71 6.15
N LEU A 53 -10.87 -5.04 6.88
CA LEU A 53 -9.62 -4.53 6.29
C LEU A 53 -8.78 -5.64 5.68
N GLY A 54 -8.60 -6.75 6.41
CA GLY A 54 -7.84 -7.91 5.93
C GLY A 54 -8.46 -8.53 4.68
N MET A 55 -9.80 -8.61 4.63
CA MET A 55 -10.52 -9.11 3.45
C MET A 55 -10.35 -8.20 2.23
N GLU A 56 -10.41 -6.88 2.40
CA GLU A 56 -10.21 -5.95 1.29
C GLU A 56 -8.77 -6.00 0.76
N ILE A 57 -7.75 -6.00 1.64
CA ILE A 57 -6.35 -6.15 1.23
C ILE A 57 -6.15 -7.48 0.48
N GLN A 58 -6.73 -8.57 0.99
CA GLN A 58 -6.68 -9.87 0.33
C GLN A 58 -7.32 -9.82 -1.06
N ASN A 59 -8.50 -9.21 -1.20
CA ASN A 59 -9.18 -9.06 -2.48
C ASN A 59 -8.36 -8.23 -3.46
N THR A 60 -7.71 -7.15 -3.01
CA THR A 60 -6.80 -6.34 -3.84
C THR A 60 -5.63 -7.17 -4.37
N ILE A 61 -5.00 -7.99 -3.51
CA ILE A 61 -3.91 -8.88 -3.94
C ILE A 61 -4.40 -9.88 -4.98
N ILE A 62 -5.56 -10.51 -4.75
CA ILE A 62 -6.15 -11.48 -5.68
C ILE A 62 -6.49 -10.81 -7.02
N TRP A 63 -7.08 -9.61 -6.99
CA TRP A 63 -7.38 -8.83 -8.18
C TRP A 63 -6.12 -8.54 -9.01
N ARG A 64 -5.02 -8.13 -8.37
CA ARG A 64 -3.73 -7.87 -9.02
C ARG A 64 -3.07 -9.14 -9.60
N ILE A 65 -3.25 -10.29 -8.96
CA ILE A 65 -2.85 -11.59 -9.55
C ILE A 65 -3.63 -11.85 -10.84
N GLY A 66 -4.93 -11.56 -10.86
CA GLY A 66 -5.78 -11.68 -12.04
C GLY A 66 -5.36 -10.73 -13.17
N GLU A 67 -5.08 -9.47 -12.84
CA GLU A 67 -4.56 -8.47 -13.77
C GLU A 67 -3.21 -8.90 -14.38
N ARG A 68 -2.27 -9.35 -13.55
CA ARG A 68 -0.96 -9.82 -14.01
C ARG A 68 -1.06 -11.01 -14.97
N ALA A 69 -2.06 -11.87 -14.81
CA ALA A 69 -2.25 -13.03 -15.69
C ALA A 69 -2.65 -12.64 -17.13
N VAL A 70 -3.16 -11.43 -17.35
CA VAL A 70 -3.55 -10.94 -18.68
C VAL A 70 -2.51 -10.01 -19.32
N TRP A 71 -1.54 -9.48 -18.57
CA TRP A 71 -0.54 -8.54 -19.11
C TRP A 71 0.28 -9.05 -20.30
N ASN A 72 0.42 -10.37 -20.43
CA ASN A 72 1.14 -10.98 -21.57
C ASN A 72 0.27 -11.19 -22.81
N ASN A 73 -1.04 -10.92 -22.74
CA ASN A 73 -1.97 -11.03 -23.86
C ASN A 73 -2.43 -9.62 -24.30
N ILE A 74 -1.72 -9.08 -25.28
CA ILE A 74 -1.89 -7.72 -25.84
C ILE A 74 -3.34 -7.47 -26.36
N GLU A 75 -4.13 -8.51 -26.61
CA GLU A 75 -5.48 -8.41 -27.15
C GLU A 75 -6.61 -8.19 -26.12
N VAL A 76 -6.32 -8.17 -24.81
CA VAL A 76 -7.39 -8.33 -23.79
C VAL A 76 -7.45 -7.21 -22.74
N HIS A 77 -7.19 -5.95 -23.10
CA HIS A 77 -7.59 -4.81 -22.26
C HIS A 77 -9.05 -4.45 -22.54
N ASN A 78 -9.96 -5.35 -22.19
CA ASN A 78 -11.39 -5.07 -22.22
C ASN A 78 -11.79 -4.55 -20.83
N HIS A 79 -12.38 -3.35 -20.77
CA HIS A 79 -12.75 -2.69 -19.51
C HIS A 79 -13.75 -3.49 -18.64
N ASP A 80 -14.36 -4.54 -19.20
CA ASP A 80 -15.36 -5.40 -18.53
C ASP A 80 -14.76 -6.65 -17.84
N GLN A 81 -13.42 -6.80 -17.81
CA GLN A 81 -12.81 -7.96 -17.17
C GLN A 81 -12.93 -7.94 -15.64
N ASP A 82 -13.54 -8.98 -15.09
CA ASP A 82 -13.54 -9.25 -13.65
C ASP A 82 -12.20 -9.90 -13.23
N PHE A 83 -11.20 -9.06 -12.95
CA PHE A 83 -9.89 -9.51 -12.50
C PHE A 83 -9.92 -10.22 -11.15
N LEU A 84 -10.89 -9.93 -10.28
CA LEU A 84 -11.03 -10.64 -9.01
C LEU A 84 -11.41 -12.10 -9.27
N LYS A 85 -12.34 -12.36 -10.19
CA LYS A 85 -12.69 -13.72 -10.61
C LYS A 85 -11.50 -14.42 -11.27
N LEU A 86 -10.80 -13.75 -12.19
CA LEU A 86 -9.61 -14.31 -12.85
C LEU A 86 -8.52 -14.68 -11.84
N GLY A 87 -8.23 -13.79 -10.87
CA GLY A 87 -7.26 -14.06 -9.81
C GLY A 87 -7.63 -15.31 -8.99
N LYS A 88 -8.91 -15.46 -8.63
CA LYS A 88 -9.40 -16.68 -7.95
C LYS A 88 -9.18 -17.93 -8.79
N GLU A 89 -9.39 -17.87 -10.11
CA GLU A 89 -9.15 -18.99 -11.02
C GLU A 89 -7.66 -19.34 -11.15
N VAL A 90 -6.78 -18.34 -11.21
CA VAL A 90 -5.33 -18.52 -11.21
C VAL A 90 -4.88 -19.23 -9.93
N ILE A 91 -5.31 -18.75 -8.77
CA ILE A 91 -4.98 -19.35 -7.47
C ILE A 91 -5.56 -20.76 -7.35
N LYS A 92 -6.75 -21.02 -7.89
CA LYS A 92 -7.34 -22.36 -7.91
C LYS A 92 -6.51 -23.35 -8.74
N LYS A 93 -5.95 -22.90 -9.87
CA LYS A 93 -5.09 -23.72 -10.74
C LYS A 93 -3.69 -23.92 -10.15
N ASN A 94 -3.15 -22.90 -9.48
CA ASN A 94 -1.86 -22.94 -8.80
C ASN A 94 -1.92 -22.16 -7.47
N PRO A 95 -2.19 -22.84 -6.34
CA PRO A 95 -2.34 -22.19 -5.04
C PRO A 95 -1.07 -21.50 -4.53
N ASP A 96 0.11 -21.93 -4.99
CA ASP A 96 1.38 -21.37 -4.53
C ASP A 96 1.62 -19.94 -5.03
N VAL A 97 0.97 -19.54 -6.14
CA VAL A 97 1.03 -18.16 -6.67
C VAL A 97 0.67 -17.12 -5.61
N TYR A 98 -0.32 -17.42 -4.77
CA TYR A 98 -0.71 -16.50 -3.70
C TYR A 98 0.38 -16.38 -2.63
N LYS A 99 1.00 -17.49 -2.22
CA LYS A 99 2.09 -17.47 -1.23
C LYS A 99 3.33 -16.75 -1.78
N GLU A 100 3.69 -17.03 -3.02
CA GLU A 100 4.81 -16.37 -3.71
C GLU A 100 4.60 -14.86 -3.77
N THR A 101 3.38 -14.43 -4.11
CA THR A 101 2.98 -13.01 -4.14
C THR A 101 3.19 -12.34 -2.78
N LEU A 102 2.82 -12.97 -1.67
CA LEU A 102 2.99 -12.39 -0.32
C LEU A 102 4.47 -12.19 0.07
N THR A 103 5.38 -12.91 -0.57
CA THR A 103 6.84 -12.81 -0.32
C THR A 103 7.58 -11.98 -1.38
N ASP A 104 6.92 -11.62 -2.48
CA ASP A 104 7.48 -10.79 -3.54
C ASP A 104 7.38 -9.31 -3.15
N ALA A 105 8.43 -8.79 -2.52
CA ALA A 105 8.46 -7.41 -2.04
C ALA A 105 8.23 -6.38 -3.16
N ALA A 106 8.76 -6.61 -4.37
CA ALA A 106 8.61 -5.67 -5.48
C ALA A 106 7.17 -5.67 -6.01
N PHE A 107 6.52 -6.84 -6.04
CA PHE A 107 5.13 -6.93 -6.43
C PHE A 107 4.20 -6.40 -5.34
N MET A 108 4.49 -6.63 -4.05
CA MET A 108 3.74 -6.02 -2.95
C MET A 108 3.85 -4.50 -2.92
N GLU A 109 5.03 -3.95 -3.23
CA GLU A 109 5.20 -2.50 -3.46
C GLU A 109 4.28 -2.04 -4.58
N TYR A 110 4.31 -2.69 -5.74
CA TYR A 110 3.43 -2.36 -6.87
C TYR A 110 1.92 -2.49 -6.56
N ILE A 111 1.51 -3.53 -5.82
CA ILE A 111 0.10 -3.77 -5.49
C ILE A 111 -0.44 -2.63 -4.61
N LEU A 112 0.37 -2.18 -3.66
CA LEU A 112 -0.05 -1.28 -2.58
C LEU A 112 0.48 0.16 -2.72
N GLU A 113 1.34 0.44 -3.70
CA GLU A 113 1.93 1.79 -3.89
C GLU A 113 0.86 2.86 -4.05
N ASP A 114 -0.24 2.47 -4.72
CA ASP A 114 -1.36 3.33 -4.99
C ASP A 114 -2.47 3.19 -3.94
N CYS A 115 -2.33 2.34 -2.92
CA CYS A 115 -3.35 2.17 -1.89
C CYS A 115 -3.07 3.06 -0.67
N GLN A 116 -4.13 3.62 -0.08
CA GLN A 116 -4.09 4.33 1.18
C GLN A 116 -5.10 3.76 2.17
N LEU A 117 -4.74 3.77 3.46
CA LEU A 117 -5.64 3.56 4.58
C LEU A 117 -5.84 4.89 5.30
N VAL A 118 -7.06 5.42 5.25
CA VAL A 118 -7.46 6.65 5.93
C VAL A 118 -8.25 6.28 7.18
N LEU A 119 -7.67 6.56 8.35
CA LEU A 119 -8.29 6.29 9.64
C LEU A 119 -9.13 7.50 10.07
N THR A 120 -10.25 7.26 10.75
CA THR A 120 -11.08 8.35 11.29
C THR A 120 -10.53 8.94 12.58
N ASN A 121 -9.80 8.12 13.35
CA ASN A 121 -9.25 8.51 14.64
C ASN A 121 -7.76 8.87 14.54
N SER A 122 -7.34 9.82 15.38
CA SER A 122 -5.94 10.17 15.53
C SER A 122 -5.17 9.07 16.26
N ILE A 123 -3.96 8.76 15.78
CA ILE A 123 -3.10 7.77 16.40
C ILE A 123 -2.30 8.40 17.54
N ASN A 124 -2.36 7.79 18.73
CA ASN A 124 -1.53 8.21 19.86
C ASN A 124 -0.05 7.85 19.59
N ALA A 125 0.87 8.75 19.95
CA ALA A 125 2.31 8.53 19.83
C ALA A 125 2.80 7.25 20.53
N SER A 126 2.12 6.80 21.60
CA SER A 126 2.44 5.56 22.31
C SER A 126 2.30 4.30 21.44
N ARG A 127 1.57 4.36 20.33
CA ARG A 127 1.35 3.25 19.39
C ARG A 127 2.39 3.21 18.26
N ILE A 128 3.32 4.15 18.21
CA ILE A 128 4.40 4.16 17.23
C ILE A 128 5.42 3.09 17.61
N ILE A 129 5.64 2.15 16.69
CA ILE A 129 6.57 1.02 16.83
C ILE A 129 7.95 1.41 16.29
N ARG A 130 7.99 2.20 15.22
CA ARG A 130 9.23 2.61 14.56
C ARG A 130 9.11 3.99 13.96
N VAL A 131 10.14 4.80 14.12
CA VAL A 131 10.32 6.06 13.40
C VAL A 131 11.22 5.80 12.19
N ILE A 132 10.81 6.24 11.01
CA ILE A 132 11.62 6.25 9.79
C ILE A 132 12.07 7.69 9.59
N SER A 133 13.27 8.00 10.07
CA SER A 133 13.81 9.36 10.06
C SER A 133 14.03 9.89 8.64
N PRO A 134 13.75 11.18 8.38
CA PRO A 134 14.09 11.78 7.09
C PRO A 134 15.60 11.78 6.89
N THR A 135 16.04 11.39 5.69
CA THR A 135 17.43 11.52 5.24
C THR A 135 17.73 12.92 4.72
N LYS A 136 19.01 13.19 4.42
CA LYS A 136 19.48 14.46 3.84
C LYS A 136 18.87 14.78 2.48
N GLU A 137 18.17 13.84 1.85
CA GLU A 137 17.54 13.98 0.52
C GLU A 137 16.13 14.58 0.58
N PHE A 138 15.55 14.71 1.79
CA PHE A 138 14.21 15.28 1.94
C PHE A 138 14.22 16.80 1.89
N GLY A 139 13.28 17.38 1.13
CA GLY A 139 13.20 18.83 0.87
C GLY A 139 13.22 19.72 2.10
N LYS A 140 12.64 19.30 3.24
CA LYS A 140 12.72 20.07 4.50
C LYS A 140 14.11 20.06 5.14
N VAL A 141 14.84 18.94 5.03
CA VAL A 141 16.23 18.84 5.51
C VAL A 141 17.16 19.63 4.62
N LEU A 142 16.99 19.52 3.29
CA LEU A 142 17.69 20.34 2.30
C LEU A 142 17.43 21.83 2.50
N TYR A 143 16.17 22.23 2.74
CA TYR A 143 15.82 23.62 3.01
C TYR A 143 16.49 24.13 4.29
N LYS A 144 16.48 23.33 5.37
CA LYS A 144 17.13 23.70 6.62
C LYS A 144 18.65 23.85 6.45
N GLN A 145 19.31 22.89 5.78
CA GLN A 145 20.74 22.95 5.49
C GLN A 145 21.11 24.17 4.64
N LYS A 146 20.38 24.44 3.55
CA LYS A 146 20.58 25.65 2.75
C LYS A 146 20.38 26.92 3.56
N LYS A 147 19.37 26.95 4.44
CA LYS A 147 19.14 28.11 5.29
C LYS A 147 20.33 28.33 6.22
N ASP A 148 20.79 27.29 6.89
CA ASP A 148 21.91 27.36 7.84
C ASP A 148 23.21 27.79 7.13
N GLU A 149 23.49 27.28 5.90
CA GLU A 149 24.62 27.72 5.05
C GLU A 149 24.56 29.19 4.60
N TYR A 150 23.37 29.79 4.51
CA TYR A 150 23.21 31.20 4.11
C TYR A 150 23.40 32.19 5.26
N PHE A 151 23.41 31.70 6.51
CA PHE A 151 23.53 32.51 7.72
C PHE A 151 24.86 32.28 8.49
N GLU A 152 25.78 31.49 7.92
CA GLU A 152 27.21 31.45 8.26
C GLU A 152 28.03 32.36 7.32
#